data_AF-A0A3P7YYX6-F1
#
_entry.id   AF-A0A3P7YYX6-F1
#
_cell.length_a   1.000
_cell.length_b   1.000
_cell.length_c   1.000
_cell.angle_alpha   90.00
_cell.angle_beta   90.00
_cell.angle_gamma   90.00
#
_symmetry.space_group_name_H-M   'P 1'
#
loop_
_entity.id
_entity.type
_entity.pdbx_description
1 polymer ?
#
loop_
_entity_poly.entity_id
_entity_poly.type
_entity_poly.pdbx_seq_one_letter_code
_entity_poly.pdbx_strand_id
1 'polypeptide(L)'
;MLSATDKKRKEAFDEAVQGRLLMEHAKIVNIPHGMKKDFQLLLEDILKILRYSNEKDMQPLSWPKSMGNGPEDFAIRVKMSYPFWDWFLKTGKRNLYEYNRANGTNIRFIQERNLRNTDRNRLCLYLRHQVKKRYEDAGKKAVQMKIVRDQLVISELGGKRKKKPKKKKRELMKKEEKRKTLLEELGPETPSIKTDTVSSSNQKTSPLNDEAAVELGKRHSTSSSTSSDSAAKKTNAAGGNNTKRPST
;
A
#
# COMPACT_ATOMS: atom_id res chain seq x y z
N MET A 1 25.88 -32.85 -14.24
CA MET A 1 24.93 -31.73 -14.45
C MET A 1 23.51 -32.24 -14.16
N LEU A 2 22.55 -31.37 -13.82
CA LEU A 2 21.12 -31.78 -13.75
C LEU A 2 20.60 -32.16 -15.14
N SER A 3 19.82 -33.24 -15.22
CA SER A 3 19.23 -33.70 -16.49
C SER A 3 18.17 -32.72 -17.01
N ALA A 4 17.81 -32.83 -18.29
CA ALA A 4 16.75 -32.02 -18.87
C ALA A 4 15.38 -32.24 -18.17
N THR A 5 15.10 -33.47 -17.74
CA THR A 5 13.91 -33.83 -16.97
C THR A 5 13.91 -33.24 -15.56
N ASP A 6 15.06 -33.20 -14.88
CA ASP A 6 15.15 -32.63 -13.52
C ASP A 6 14.99 -31.11 -13.52
N LYS A 7 15.54 -30.44 -14.54
CA LYS A 7 15.31 -29.00 -14.77
C LYS A 7 13.81 -28.73 -14.94
N LYS A 8 13.13 -29.48 -15.82
CA LYS A 8 11.70 -29.33 -16.08
C LYS A 8 10.83 -29.58 -14.84
N ARG A 9 11.19 -30.60 -14.03
CA ARG A 9 10.54 -30.88 -12.73
C ARG A 9 10.75 -29.75 -11.73
N LYS A 10 11.97 -29.24 -11.61
CA LYS A 10 12.28 -28.11 -10.73
C LYS A 10 11.55 -26.84 -11.16
N GLU A 11 11.56 -26.52 -12.45
CA GLU A 11 10.85 -25.35 -13.00
C GLU A 11 9.35 -25.44 -12.72
N ALA A 12 8.72 -26.60 -12.92
CA ALA A 12 7.31 -26.83 -12.58
C ALA A 12 7.02 -26.74 -11.06
N PHE A 13 7.95 -27.16 -10.20
CA PHE A 13 7.82 -27.02 -8.75
C PHE A 13 7.96 -25.55 -8.31
N ASP A 14 9.00 -24.86 -8.78
CA ASP A 14 9.23 -23.44 -8.53
C ASP A 14 8.05 -22.59 -9.06
N GLU A 15 7.45 -22.99 -10.19
CA GLU A 15 6.23 -22.42 -10.77
C GLU A 15 4.99 -22.69 -9.90
N ALA A 16 4.79 -23.90 -9.38
CA ALA A 16 3.67 -24.22 -8.49
C ALA A 16 3.76 -23.48 -7.14
N VAL A 17 4.97 -23.37 -6.58
CA VAL A 17 5.23 -22.61 -5.33
C VAL A 17 5.01 -21.10 -5.55
N GLN A 18 5.55 -20.53 -6.64
CA GLN A 18 5.31 -19.14 -7.01
C GLN A 18 3.83 -18.89 -7.35
N GLY A 19 3.14 -19.86 -7.95
CA GLY A 19 1.70 -19.84 -8.26
C GLY A 19 0.81 -19.76 -7.02
N ARG A 20 1.23 -20.36 -5.88
CA ARG A 20 0.53 -20.22 -4.59
C ARG A 20 0.81 -18.86 -3.95
N LEU A 21 2.08 -18.43 -3.90
CA LEU A 21 2.48 -17.08 -3.45
C LEU A 21 1.80 -15.94 -4.24
N LEU A 22 1.48 -16.20 -5.52
CA LEU A 22 0.78 -15.28 -6.41
C LEU A 22 -0.65 -14.95 -5.99
N MET A 23 -1.33 -15.81 -5.23
CA MET A 23 -2.71 -15.57 -4.80
C MET A 23 -2.83 -14.82 -3.47
N GLU A 24 -1.72 -14.62 -2.77
CA GLU A 24 -1.70 -14.15 -1.37
C GLU A 24 -1.90 -12.64 -1.21
N HIS A 25 -1.86 -11.84 -2.29
CA HIS A 25 -1.90 -10.37 -2.23
C HIS A 25 -2.94 -9.76 -3.17
N ALA A 26 -3.61 -8.71 -2.69
CA ALA A 26 -4.51 -7.87 -3.48
C ALA A 26 -4.26 -6.38 -3.23
N LYS A 27 -4.72 -5.57 -4.17
CA LYS A 27 -4.98 -4.14 -3.98
C LYS A 27 -6.47 -3.94 -3.77
N ILE A 28 -6.83 -3.14 -2.79
CA ILE A 28 -8.15 -2.54 -2.67
C ILE A 28 -7.97 -1.08 -3.11
N VAL A 29 -8.60 -0.71 -4.22
CA VAL A 29 -8.47 0.61 -4.86
C VAL A 29 -9.81 1.34 -4.84
N ASN A 30 -9.78 2.66 -5.07
CA ASN A 30 -10.95 3.53 -5.07
C ASN A 30 -11.67 3.57 -3.70
N ILE A 31 -10.92 3.52 -2.59
CA ILE A 31 -11.50 3.68 -1.25
C ILE A 31 -11.71 5.18 -1.00
N PRO A 32 -12.94 5.69 -0.76
CA PRO A 32 -13.17 7.11 -0.51
C PRO A 32 -12.42 7.62 0.72
N HIS A 33 -11.92 8.86 0.68
CA HIS A 33 -11.26 9.44 1.86
C HIS A 33 -12.15 9.52 3.11
N GLY A 34 -13.48 9.54 2.98
CA GLY A 34 -14.42 9.43 4.12
C GLY A 34 -14.36 8.09 4.87
N MET A 35 -13.79 7.04 4.27
CA MET A 35 -13.54 5.74 4.92
C MET A 35 -12.13 5.62 5.53
N LYS A 36 -11.33 6.70 5.52
CA LYS A 36 -9.94 6.70 6.01
C LYS A 36 -9.89 6.60 7.54
N LYS A 37 -9.77 5.36 8.03
CA LYS A 37 -9.55 4.98 9.44
C LYS A 37 -8.17 4.33 9.61
N ASP A 38 -7.83 3.94 10.83
CA ASP A 38 -6.74 3.00 11.07
C ASP A 38 -6.93 1.73 10.22
N PHE A 39 -5.83 1.23 9.65
CA PHE A 39 -5.93 0.21 8.62
C PHE A 39 -6.63 -1.07 9.10
N GLN A 40 -6.46 -1.46 10.37
CA GLN A 40 -7.12 -2.63 10.94
C GLN A 40 -8.66 -2.49 10.95
N LEU A 41 -9.16 -1.34 11.44
CA LEU A 41 -10.59 -1.01 11.42
C LEU A 41 -11.15 -0.92 9.99
N LEU A 42 -10.35 -0.40 9.05
CA LEU A 42 -10.71 -0.36 7.63
C LEU A 42 -10.82 -1.76 7.02
N LEU A 43 -9.94 -2.71 7.37
CA LEU A 43 -10.07 -4.10 6.93
C LEU A 43 -11.32 -4.76 7.51
N GLU A 44 -11.61 -4.54 8.79
CA GLU A 44 -12.82 -5.06 9.44
C GLU A 44 -14.10 -4.48 8.84
N ASP A 45 -14.14 -3.17 8.55
CA ASP A 45 -15.29 -2.54 7.89
C ASP A 45 -15.46 -3.04 6.46
N ILE A 46 -14.37 -3.30 5.73
CA ILE A 46 -14.42 -3.96 4.42
C ILE A 46 -14.97 -5.39 4.54
N LEU A 47 -14.59 -6.16 5.56
CA LEU A 47 -15.14 -7.51 5.79
C LEU A 47 -16.63 -7.48 6.14
N LYS A 48 -17.09 -6.49 6.92
CA LYS A 48 -18.51 -6.23 7.22
C LYS A 48 -19.29 -5.87 5.95
N ILE A 49 -18.77 -4.96 5.12
CA ILE A 49 -19.34 -4.57 3.83
C ILE A 49 -19.48 -5.77 2.89
N LEU A 50 -18.44 -6.61 2.81
CA LEU A 50 -18.46 -7.84 2.02
C LEU A 50 -19.39 -8.91 2.61
N ARG A 51 -19.76 -8.81 3.90
CA ARG A 51 -20.48 -9.84 4.68
C ARG A 51 -19.69 -11.15 4.78
N TYR A 52 -18.40 -11.08 5.09
CA TYR A 52 -17.57 -12.27 5.33
C TYR A 52 -17.74 -12.80 6.75
N SER A 53 -18.23 -14.03 6.89
CA SER A 53 -18.36 -14.73 8.17
C SER A 53 -17.85 -16.17 8.03
N ASN A 54 -16.60 -16.41 8.46
CA ASN A 54 -15.98 -17.73 8.48
C ASN A 54 -15.07 -17.85 9.70
N GLU A 55 -15.57 -18.48 10.75
CA GLU A 55 -14.89 -18.62 12.06
C GLU A 55 -13.55 -19.36 11.96
N LYS A 56 -13.36 -20.20 10.93
CA LYS A 56 -12.11 -20.94 10.69
C LYS A 56 -11.01 -20.07 10.08
N ASP A 57 -11.33 -18.88 9.60
CA ASP A 57 -10.36 -17.93 9.05
C ASP A 57 -10.22 -16.73 10.00
N MET A 58 -9.29 -16.85 10.95
CA MET A 58 -9.02 -15.83 11.96
C MET A 58 -8.49 -14.51 11.37
N GLN A 59 -7.95 -14.52 10.14
CA GLN A 59 -7.33 -13.32 9.55
C GLN A 59 -7.46 -13.29 8.01
N PRO A 60 -8.69 -13.14 7.47
CA PRO A 60 -8.97 -13.17 6.03
C PRO A 60 -8.25 -12.06 5.25
N LEU A 61 -8.02 -10.91 5.89
CA LEU A 61 -7.23 -9.79 5.40
C LEU A 61 -6.19 -9.39 6.46
N SER A 62 -4.96 -9.13 6.03
CA SER A 62 -3.82 -8.80 6.89
C SER A 62 -2.80 -7.93 6.15
N TRP A 63 -1.74 -7.50 6.84
CA TRP A 63 -0.63 -6.70 6.28
C TRP A 63 -1.08 -5.51 5.40
N PRO A 64 -2.00 -4.64 5.88
CA PRO A 64 -2.44 -3.49 5.12
C PRO A 64 -1.30 -2.48 4.94
N LYS A 65 -1.18 -1.92 3.74
CA LYS A 65 -0.16 -0.94 3.39
C LYS A 65 -0.69 0.05 2.35
N SER A 66 -0.60 1.36 2.60
CA SER A 66 -0.93 2.36 1.57
C SER A 66 -0.08 2.18 0.32
N MET A 67 -0.73 2.24 -0.83
CA MET A 67 -0.15 2.14 -2.17
C MET A 67 -0.18 3.47 -2.93
N GLY A 68 -0.69 4.53 -2.31
CA GLY A 68 -0.89 5.85 -2.91
C GLY A 68 -2.26 6.42 -2.57
N ASN A 69 -2.33 7.75 -2.54
CA ASN A 69 -3.58 8.51 -2.37
C ASN A 69 -3.79 9.31 -3.67
N GLY A 70 -5.00 9.28 -4.21
CA GLY A 70 -5.50 10.23 -5.19
C GLY A 70 -6.03 11.50 -4.50
N PRO A 71 -6.80 12.35 -5.22
CA PRO A 71 -7.43 13.53 -4.62
C PRO A 71 -8.62 13.16 -3.71
N GLU A 72 -9.48 12.25 -4.16
CA GLU A 72 -10.75 11.92 -3.49
C GLU A 72 -10.74 10.52 -2.84
N ASP A 73 -9.88 9.64 -3.37
CA ASP A 73 -9.81 8.22 -3.05
C ASP A 73 -8.36 7.76 -2.77
N PHE A 74 -8.20 6.61 -2.13
CA PHE A 74 -6.90 6.01 -1.86
C PHE A 74 -6.88 4.50 -2.13
N ALA A 75 -5.66 3.95 -2.19
CA ALA A 75 -5.44 2.53 -2.43
C ALA A 75 -4.60 1.90 -1.31
N ILE A 76 -4.98 0.69 -0.90
CA ILE A 76 -4.19 -0.15 0.01
C ILE A 76 -3.85 -1.47 -0.66
N ARG A 77 -2.64 -1.98 -0.41
CA ARG A 77 -2.29 -3.39 -0.60
C ARG A 77 -2.66 -4.14 0.68
N VAL A 78 -3.16 -5.35 0.52
CA VAL A 78 -3.48 -6.29 1.59
C VAL A 78 -2.91 -7.66 1.25
N LYS A 79 -2.53 -8.42 2.27
CA LYS A 79 -2.32 -9.87 2.21
C LYS A 79 -3.66 -10.52 2.54
N MET A 80 -4.05 -11.58 1.85
CA MET A 80 -5.36 -12.22 2.00
C MET A 80 -5.26 -13.74 2.10
N SER A 81 -6.19 -14.36 2.82
CA SER A 81 -6.26 -15.81 2.94
C SER A 81 -6.78 -16.46 1.65
N TYR A 82 -6.47 -17.74 1.46
CA TYR A 82 -7.06 -18.55 0.40
C TYR A 82 -8.59 -18.74 0.54
N PRO A 83 -9.15 -19.13 1.70
CA PRO A 83 -10.60 -19.30 1.84
C PRO A 83 -11.38 -17.98 1.71
N PHE A 84 -10.81 -16.84 2.10
CA PHE A 84 -11.40 -15.53 1.80
C PHE A 84 -11.44 -15.29 0.29
N TRP A 85 -10.34 -15.54 -0.43
CA TRP A 85 -10.27 -15.26 -1.86
C TRP A 85 -11.22 -16.15 -2.70
N ASP A 86 -11.29 -17.45 -2.41
CA ASP A 86 -12.22 -18.36 -3.08
C ASP A 86 -13.69 -17.96 -2.84
N TRP A 87 -14.06 -17.63 -1.60
CA TRP A 87 -15.38 -17.08 -1.28
C TRP A 87 -15.62 -15.72 -1.94
N PHE A 88 -14.62 -14.83 -2.01
CA PHE A 88 -14.76 -13.50 -2.60
C PHE A 88 -15.06 -13.58 -4.10
N LEU A 89 -14.41 -14.52 -4.79
CA LEU A 89 -14.67 -14.80 -6.21
C LEU A 89 -16.11 -15.26 -6.48
N LYS A 90 -16.73 -15.99 -5.52
CA LYS A 90 -18.08 -16.57 -5.62
C LYS A 90 -19.19 -15.61 -5.17
N THR A 91 -19.01 -15.00 -3.99
CA THR A 91 -20.06 -14.22 -3.29
C THR A 91 -19.62 -12.78 -3.02
N GLY A 92 -18.41 -12.57 -2.49
CA GLY A 92 -17.96 -11.25 -2.04
C GLY A 92 -17.98 -10.16 -3.13
N LYS A 93 -17.68 -10.50 -4.39
CA LYS A 93 -17.83 -9.59 -5.55
C LYS A 93 -19.24 -9.01 -5.69
N ARG A 94 -20.28 -9.83 -5.48
CA ARG A 94 -21.68 -9.40 -5.59
C ARG A 94 -22.03 -8.44 -4.48
N ASN A 95 -21.67 -8.77 -3.24
CA ASN A 95 -21.91 -7.93 -2.08
C ASN A 95 -21.18 -6.57 -2.20
N LEU A 96 -19.95 -6.56 -2.74
CA LEU A 96 -19.21 -5.33 -3.03
C LEU A 96 -19.90 -4.47 -4.10
N TYR A 97 -20.45 -5.10 -5.16
CA TYR A 97 -21.20 -4.39 -6.20
C TYR A 97 -22.52 -3.80 -5.67
N GLU A 98 -23.25 -4.56 -4.85
CA GLU A 98 -24.48 -4.08 -4.19
C GLU A 98 -24.18 -2.90 -3.24
N TYR A 99 -23.08 -2.97 -2.45
CA TYR A 99 -22.63 -1.86 -1.61
C TYR A 99 -22.22 -0.63 -2.43
N ASN A 100 -21.39 -0.80 -3.46
CA ASN A 100 -20.95 0.26 -4.35
C ASN A 100 -22.16 1.00 -4.96
N ARG A 101 -23.13 0.24 -5.48
CA ARG A 101 -24.38 0.79 -6.06
C ARG A 101 -25.23 1.56 -5.04
N ALA A 102 -25.29 1.10 -3.79
CA ALA A 102 -26.09 1.74 -2.74
C ALA A 102 -25.43 3.01 -2.16
N ASN A 103 -24.10 3.10 -2.15
CA ASN A 103 -23.35 4.19 -1.50
C ASN A 103 -22.70 5.17 -2.49
N GLY A 104 -22.89 4.98 -3.81
CA GLY A 104 -22.24 5.78 -4.85
C GLY A 104 -20.72 5.56 -4.95
N THR A 105 -20.19 4.50 -4.34
CA THR A 105 -18.76 4.20 -4.31
C THR A 105 -18.34 3.24 -5.43
N ASN A 106 -17.05 3.14 -5.71
CA ASN A 106 -16.50 2.30 -6.79
C ASN A 106 -15.29 1.48 -6.28
N ILE A 107 -15.40 0.94 -5.06
CA ILE A 107 -14.33 0.18 -4.41
C ILE A 107 -14.08 -1.10 -5.20
N ARG A 108 -12.81 -1.39 -5.53
CA ARG A 108 -12.44 -2.55 -6.36
C ARG A 108 -11.30 -3.36 -5.73
N PHE A 109 -11.52 -4.67 -5.58
CA PHE A 109 -10.46 -5.65 -5.30
C PHE A 109 -9.77 -6.08 -6.60
N ILE A 110 -8.45 -5.94 -6.64
CA ILE A 110 -7.60 -6.32 -7.77
C ILE A 110 -6.48 -7.22 -7.25
N GLN A 111 -6.49 -8.50 -7.64
CA GLN A 111 -5.44 -9.46 -7.26
C GLN A 111 -4.08 -9.05 -7.82
N GLU A 112 -3.02 -9.09 -7.01
CA GLU A 112 -1.68 -8.71 -7.45
C GLU A 112 -0.98 -9.84 -8.22
N ARG A 113 -1.17 -9.82 -9.55
CA ARG A 113 -0.33 -10.60 -10.49
C ARG A 113 1.13 -10.13 -10.39
N ASN A 114 1.92 -10.79 -9.56
CA ASN A 114 3.36 -10.66 -9.57
C ASN A 114 3.93 -11.21 -10.88
N LEU A 115 4.74 -10.43 -11.58
CA LEU A 115 5.47 -10.95 -12.74
C LEU A 115 6.49 -12.00 -12.26
N ARG A 116 6.54 -13.18 -12.90
CA ARG A 116 7.49 -14.26 -12.56
C ARG A 116 8.92 -13.74 -12.62
N ASN A 117 9.84 -14.25 -11.80
CA ASN A 117 11.23 -13.77 -11.83
C ASN A 117 11.91 -14.03 -13.19
N THR A 118 11.57 -15.14 -13.86
CA THR A 118 11.93 -15.40 -15.26
C THR A 118 11.46 -14.30 -16.21
N ASP A 119 10.20 -13.86 -16.07
CA ASP A 119 9.60 -12.84 -16.94
C ASP A 119 10.05 -11.41 -16.57
N ARG A 120 10.38 -11.14 -15.29
CA ARG A 120 11.09 -9.92 -14.86
C ARG A 120 12.47 -9.82 -15.49
N ASN A 121 13.23 -10.92 -15.53
CA ASN A 121 14.55 -10.95 -16.13
C ASN A 121 14.46 -10.82 -17.67
N ARG A 122 13.53 -11.53 -18.33
CA ARG A 122 13.18 -11.34 -19.75
C ARG A 122 12.82 -9.88 -20.06
N LEU A 123 11.99 -9.24 -19.22
CA LEU A 123 11.63 -7.83 -19.35
C LEU A 123 12.84 -6.91 -19.19
N CYS A 124 13.73 -7.17 -18.22
CA CYS A 124 14.98 -6.41 -18.07
C CYS A 124 15.91 -6.54 -19.29
N LEU A 125 16.01 -7.73 -19.88
CA LEU A 125 16.77 -7.98 -21.11
C LEU A 125 16.14 -7.28 -22.32
N TYR A 126 14.81 -7.35 -22.47
CA TYR A 126 14.06 -6.66 -23.52
C TYR A 126 14.21 -5.14 -23.43
N LEU A 127 14.05 -4.56 -22.23
CA LEU A 127 14.26 -3.13 -21.99
C LEU A 127 15.71 -2.72 -22.29
N ARG A 128 16.70 -3.54 -21.89
CA ARG A 128 18.12 -3.31 -22.21
C ARG A 128 18.39 -3.33 -23.72
N HIS A 129 17.72 -4.20 -24.47
CA HIS A 129 17.81 -4.24 -25.93
C HIS A 129 17.12 -3.04 -26.59
N GLN A 130 15.90 -2.68 -26.16
CA GLN A 130 15.18 -1.52 -26.69
C GLN A 130 15.90 -0.19 -26.41
N VAL A 131 16.50 -0.03 -25.24
CA VAL A 131 17.33 1.15 -24.93
C VAL A 131 18.60 1.16 -25.77
N LYS A 132 19.28 0.01 -25.97
CA LYS A 132 20.42 -0.09 -26.91
C LYS A 132 20.02 0.34 -28.31
N LYS A 133 18.95 -0.25 -28.86
CA LYS A 133 18.48 0.03 -30.21
C LYS A 133 18.19 1.53 -30.40
N ARG A 134 17.45 2.15 -29.48
CA ARG A 134 17.16 3.60 -29.55
C ARG A 134 18.39 4.52 -29.44
N TYR A 135 19.51 4.04 -28.90
CA TYR A 135 20.77 4.77 -28.92
C TYR A 135 21.53 4.54 -30.24
N GLU A 136 21.52 3.30 -30.74
CA GLU A 136 22.07 2.90 -32.05
C GLU A 136 21.35 3.63 -33.20
N ASP A 137 20.01 3.64 -33.22
CA ASP A 137 19.12 4.41 -34.11
C ASP A 137 19.39 5.94 -34.06
N ALA A 138 19.92 6.43 -32.93
CA ALA A 138 20.22 7.85 -32.71
C ALA A 138 21.72 8.20 -32.88
N GLY A 139 22.55 7.28 -33.40
CA GLY A 139 23.99 7.47 -33.60
C GLY A 139 24.81 7.61 -32.32
N LYS A 140 24.26 7.25 -31.15
CA LYS A 140 24.85 7.49 -29.83
C LYS A 140 25.37 6.19 -29.21
N LYS A 141 26.49 6.26 -28.50
CA LYS A 141 27.03 5.12 -27.72
C LYS A 141 26.04 4.77 -26.59
N ALA A 142 25.54 3.54 -26.59
CA ALA A 142 24.52 3.09 -25.63
C ALA A 142 25.05 3.06 -24.18
N VAL A 143 24.29 3.67 -23.26
CA VAL A 143 24.60 3.80 -21.82
C VAL A 143 24.86 2.43 -21.16
N GLN A 144 25.81 2.37 -20.22
CA GLN A 144 26.18 1.09 -19.59
C GLN A 144 25.09 0.58 -18.63
N MET A 145 24.24 -0.30 -19.13
CA MET A 145 23.20 -0.99 -18.37
C MET A 145 23.67 -2.35 -17.82
N LYS A 146 23.42 -2.60 -16.54
CA LYS A 146 23.67 -3.88 -15.84
C LYS A 146 22.39 -4.39 -15.20
N ILE A 147 22.13 -5.70 -15.25
CA ILE A 147 20.99 -6.32 -14.56
C ILE A 147 21.49 -6.85 -13.22
N VAL A 148 20.82 -6.47 -12.13
CA VAL A 148 21.18 -6.86 -10.76
C VAL A 148 19.90 -7.21 -10.00
N ARG A 149 19.72 -8.49 -9.61
CA ARG A 149 18.54 -8.99 -8.87
C ARG A 149 17.22 -8.56 -9.51
N ASP A 150 17.04 -8.89 -10.78
CA ASP A 150 15.87 -8.58 -11.60
C ASP A 150 15.53 -7.07 -11.71
N GLN A 151 16.53 -6.20 -11.53
CA GLN A 151 16.44 -4.76 -11.75
C GLN A 151 17.45 -4.29 -12.79
N LEU A 152 17.02 -3.47 -13.75
CA LEU A 152 17.88 -2.86 -14.76
C LEU A 152 18.54 -1.59 -14.19
N VAL A 153 19.80 -1.70 -13.80
CA VAL A 153 20.61 -0.59 -13.27
C VAL A 153 21.28 0.15 -14.43
N ILE A 154 20.85 1.40 -14.65
CA ILE A 154 21.47 2.33 -15.60
C ILE A 154 22.61 3.05 -14.86
N SER A 155 23.86 2.77 -15.23
CA SER A 155 25.03 3.16 -14.42
C SER A 155 25.25 4.68 -14.29
N GLU A 156 24.69 5.47 -15.22
CA GLU A 156 24.93 6.91 -15.33
C GLU A 156 23.78 7.78 -14.76
N LEU A 157 22.53 7.29 -14.77
CA LEU A 157 21.38 7.99 -14.16
C LEU A 157 21.13 7.57 -12.69
N GLY A 158 21.76 6.50 -12.21
CA GLY A 158 21.65 6.04 -10.83
C GLY A 158 22.35 6.98 -9.83
N GLY A 159 21.65 8.02 -9.36
CA GLY A 159 22.19 9.08 -8.52
C GLY A 159 23.05 8.60 -7.35
N LYS A 160 24.17 9.31 -7.11
CA LYS A 160 25.24 8.97 -6.16
C LYS A 160 24.75 8.87 -4.71
N ARG A 161 24.16 7.73 -4.32
CA ARG A 161 23.93 7.36 -2.91
C ARG A 161 25.28 7.23 -2.21
N LYS A 162 25.77 8.35 -1.65
CA LYS A 162 27.00 8.44 -0.84
C LYS A 162 26.90 7.40 0.30
N LYS A 163 27.54 6.25 0.14
CA LYS A 163 27.68 5.25 1.22
C LYS A 163 28.37 5.95 2.39
N LYS A 164 27.66 6.20 3.50
CA LYS A 164 28.26 6.82 4.69
C LYS A 164 29.53 6.02 5.05
N PRO A 165 30.73 6.64 5.06
CA PRO A 165 31.98 5.88 5.12
C PRO A 165 32.10 5.17 6.47
N LYS A 166 32.19 3.83 6.45
CA LYS A 166 32.28 3.00 7.66
C LYS A 166 33.42 3.41 8.61
N LYS A 167 34.50 4.03 8.08
CA LYS A 167 35.61 4.60 8.86
C LYS A 167 35.10 5.53 9.98
N LYS A 168 34.18 6.47 9.69
CA LYS A 168 33.75 7.47 10.68
C LYS A 168 33.03 6.87 11.90
N LYS A 169 32.34 5.72 11.76
CA LYS A 169 31.76 5.02 12.93
C LYS A 169 32.82 4.27 13.75
N ARG A 170 33.85 3.72 13.10
CA ARG A 170 34.99 3.06 13.77
C ARG A 170 35.86 4.08 14.53
N GLU A 171 36.04 5.28 13.97
CA GLU A 171 36.74 6.40 14.61
C GLU A 171 35.94 6.98 15.79
N LEU A 172 34.61 7.13 15.68
CA LEU A 172 33.78 7.53 16.81
C LEU A 172 33.87 6.54 17.97
N MET A 173 33.68 5.24 17.70
CA MET A 173 33.74 4.22 18.76
C MET A 173 35.13 4.18 19.42
N LYS A 174 36.24 4.28 18.66
CA LYS A 174 37.59 4.41 19.26
C LYS A 174 37.79 5.70 20.09
N LYS A 175 37.04 6.77 19.79
CA LYS A 175 37.09 8.02 20.56
C LYS A 175 36.21 7.98 21.82
N GLU A 176 35.12 7.22 21.82
CA GLU A 176 34.34 6.90 23.02
C GLU A 176 35.09 5.92 23.94
N GLU A 177 35.70 4.89 23.37
CA GLU A 177 36.51 3.87 24.05
C GLU A 177 37.69 4.53 24.80
N LYS A 178 38.48 5.38 24.11
CA LYS A 178 39.51 6.22 24.76
C LYS A 178 38.97 7.23 25.77
N ARG A 179 37.69 7.60 25.70
CA ARG A 179 37.07 8.49 26.70
C ARG A 179 36.65 7.75 27.95
N LYS A 180 36.30 6.46 27.84
CA LYS A 180 36.00 5.61 29.00
C LYS A 180 37.25 5.29 29.80
N THR A 181 38.34 4.88 29.14
CA THR A 181 39.60 4.58 29.86
C THR A 181 40.15 5.81 30.60
N LEU A 182 40.09 7.00 30.00
CA LEU A 182 40.48 8.26 30.68
C LEU A 182 39.57 8.67 31.85
N LEU A 183 38.37 8.10 31.95
CA LEU A 183 37.44 8.27 33.08
C LEU A 183 37.57 7.16 34.13
N GLU A 184 38.43 6.17 33.87
CA GLU A 184 38.71 5.01 34.73
C GLU A 184 40.11 5.12 35.36
N GLU A 185 41.06 5.76 34.66
CA GLU A 185 42.37 6.19 35.21
C GLU A 185 42.27 7.37 36.19
N LEU A 186 41.20 8.18 36.10
CA LEU A 186 40.89 9.24 37.07
C LEU A 186 39.98 8.69 38.17
N GLY A 187 40.60 8.02 39.14
CA GLY A 187 39.91 7.43 40.30
C GLY A 187 39.14 8.45 41.17
N PRO A 188 38.15 7.98 41.96
CA PRO A 188 37.28 8.85 42.74
C PRO A 188 37.96 9.40 44.01
N GLU A 189 38.83 10.39 43.84
CA GLU A 189 39.31 11.26 44.92
C GLU A 189 38.12 12.04 45.53
N THR A 190 37.66 11.59 46.70
CA THR A 190 36.66 12.31 47.49
C THR A 190 37.31 13.33 48.40
N PRO A 191 36.90 14.61 48.34
CA PRO A 191 36.91 15.48 49.52
C PRO A 191 35.48 15.79 49.95
N SER A 192 35.13 15.38 51.18
CA SER A 192 33.96 15.87 51.89
C SER A 192 34.23 17.27 52.44
N ILE A 193 33.32 18.22 52.20
CA ILE A 193 33.18 19.48 52.95
C ILE A 193 31.68 19.84 52.99
N LYS A 194 31.31 20.60 54.03
CA LYS A 194 29.93 20.82 54.48
C LYS A 194 29.29 22.05 53.84
N THR A 195 27.96 22.16 53.97
CA THR A 195 27.12 23.38 54.13
C THR A 195 27.53 24.64 53.33
N ASP A 196 26.61 25.29 52.60
CA ASP A 196 25.49 25.93 53.29
C ASP A 196 24.24 26.29 52.46
N THR A 197 23.24 26.73 53.22
CA THR A 197 21.92 27.26 52.83
C THR A 197 22.01 28.52 51.95
N VAL A 198 21.13 28.66 50.95
CA VAL A 198 20.45 29.94 50.58
C VAL A 198 19.23 29.67 49.68
N SER A 199 18.16 30.45 49.90
CA SER A 199 16.89 30.35 49.16
C SER A 199 16.73 31.46 48.12
N SER A 200 16.22 31.13 46.92
CA SER A 200 15.35 31.99 46.07
C SER A 200 14.78 31.15 44.93
N SER A 201 13.49 31.13 44.56
CA SER A 201 12.36 32.10 44.60
C SER A 201 12.18 32.95 43.33
N ASN A 202 10.92 33.28 43.04
CA ASN A 202 10.35 33.96 41.85
C ASN A 202 10.41 33.16 40.53
N GLN A 203 9.32 32.89 39.77
CA GLN A 203 8.05 33.59 39.44
C GLN A 203 8.12 34.60 38.28
N LYS A 204 7.02 34.63 37.49
CA LYS A 204 6.61 35.62 36.46
C LYS A 204 7.48 35.66 35.18
N THR A 205 6.96 36.04 34.00
CA THR A 205 5.63 36.59 33.63
C THR A 205 5.22 36.15 32.21
N SER A 206 3.91 36.04 31.94
CA SER A 206 3.33 36.25 30.59
C SER A 206 2.99 37.74 30.41
N PRO A 207 2.95 38.26 29.17
CA PRO A 207 1.65 38.56 28.54
C PRO A 207 1.49 37.88 27.15
N LEU A 208 0.31 37.60 26.58
CA LEU A 208 -0.99 38.32 26.43
C LEU A 208 -1.04 39.34 25.26
N ASN A 209 -2.05 39.14 24.40
CA ASN A 209 -2.60 39.88 23.23
C ASN A 209 -3.40 38.80 22.44
N ASP A 210 -4.71 38.82 22.20
CA ASP A 210 -5.76 39.88 22.20
C ASP A 210 -5.45 41.03 21.23
N GLU A 211 -6.31 41.51 20.32
CA GLU A 211 -7.53 41.00 19.62
C GLU A 211 -7.60 41.73 18.23
N ALA A 212 -8.58 41.69 17.31
CA ALA A 212 -9.96 41.18 17.19
C ALA A 212 -10.22 40.75 15.70
N ALA A 213 -11.17 39.89 15.29
CA ALA A 213 -12.64 40.01 15.14
C ALA A 213 -13.16 40.83 13.91
N VAL A 214 -14.47 40.66 13.60
CA VAL A 214 -15.32 41.45 12.64
C VAL A 214 -15.10 41.18 11.12
N GLU A 215 -16.10 40.94 10.25
CA GLU A 215 -17.51 40.50 10.43
C GLU A 215 -18.14 39.84 9.17
N LEU A 216 -19.33 39.27 9.37
CA LEU A 216 -20.48 38.94 8.48
C LEU A 216 -20.42 39.14 6.94
N GLY A 217 -21.00 38.15 6.24
CA GLY A 217 -21.46 38.26 4.84
C GLY A 217 -22.58 37.26 4.48
N LYS A 218 -23.85 37.57 4.81
CA LYS A 218 -25.03 36.77 4.40
C LYS A 218 -25.33 36.96 2.90
N ARG A 219 -25.96 35.97 2.23
CA ARG A 219 -27.31 36.12 1.59
C ARG A 219 -27.84 34.86 0.87
N HIS A 220 -29.14 34.65 1.08
CA HIS A 220 -30.20 33.96 0.32
C HIS A 220 -29.99 32.71 -0.57
N SER A 221 -30.94 31.80 -0.38
CA SER A 221 -31.34 30.71 -1.27
C SER A 221 -32.30 31.17 -2.39
N THR A 222 -32.29 30.44 -3.51
CA THR A 222 -33.41 30.34 -4.46
C THR A 222 -33.51 28.92 -5.02
N SER A 223 -34.72 28.40 -5.14
CA SER A 223 -35.03 27.09 -5.75
C SER A 223 -35.26 27.20 -7.25
N SER A 224 -34.88 26.18 -8.03
CA SER A 224 -35.43 25.96 -9.37
C SER A 224 -35.66 24.46 -9.65
N SER A 225 -36.93 24.11 -9.84
CA SER A 225 -37.37 22.80 -10.31
C SER A 225 -37.80 22.89 -11.76
N THR A 226 -37.27 22.03 -12.64
CA THR A 226 -37.80 21.85 -14.00
C THR A 226 -37.93 20.37 -14.33
N SER A 227 -39.14 19.86 -14.16
CA SER A 227 -39.60 18.61 -14.78
C SER A 227 -39.89 18.84 -16.27
N SER A 228 -39.47 17.92 -17.14
CA SER A 228 -39.92 17.86 -18.53
C SER A 228 -40.29 16.42 -18.89
N ASP A 229 -41.60 16.17 -19.04
CA ASP A 229 -42.18 14.87 -19.38
C ASP A 229 -42.28 14.69 -20.90
N SER A 230 -42.10 13.46 -21.44
CA SER A 230 -42.22 13.16 -22.88
C SER A 230 -42.40 11.66 -23.21
N ALA A 231 -43.60 11.14 -22.94
CA ALA A 231 -44.39 10.28 -23.83
C ALA A 231 -43.76 9.10 -24.65
N ALA A 232 -44.03 7.88 -24.17
CA ALA A 232 -44.85 6.85 -24.85
C ALA A 232 -44.41 6.08 -26.14
N LYS A 233 -44.18 4.77 -25.97
CA LYS A 233 -44.71 3.64 -26.81
C LYS A 233 -44.67 2.35 -25.94
N LYS A 234 -45.75 1.56 -25.74
CA LYS A 234 -46.47 0.63 -26.66
C LYS A 234 -45.49 -0.38 -27.33
N THR A 235 -45.63 -1.72 -27.25
CA THR A 235 -46.83 -2.58 -26.99
C THR A 235 -46.55 -3.94 -26.31
N ASN A 236 -47.58 -4.46 -25.62
CA ASN A 236 -48.04 -5.85 -25.44
C ASN A 236 -47.21 -7.07 -25.93
N ALA A 237 -46.98 -8.03 -25.00
CA ALA A 237 -47.32 -9.46 -25.11
C ALA A 237 -47.21 -10.06 -23.68
N ALA A 238 -48.18 -10.72 -23.03
CA ALA A 238 -49.26 -11.63 -23.46
C ALA A 238 -48.72 -12.97 -24.01
N GLY A 239 -48.57 -13.96 -23.13
CA GLY A 239 -47.98 -15.26 -23.46
C GLY A 239 -47.82 -16.20 -22.26
N GLY A 240 -48.93 -16.49 -21.57
CA GLY A 240 -48.95 -17.53 -20.53
C GLY A 240 -49.31 -18.89 -21.11
N ASN A 241 -48.78 -19.97 -20.51
CA ASN A 241 -49.57 -21.19 -20.33
C ASN A 241 -49.03 -22.05 -19.18
N ASN A 242 -49.95 -22.76 -18.53
CA ASN A 242 -49.70 -23.59 -17.34
C ASN A 242 -50.34 -24.96 -17.55
N THR A 243 -49.53 -26.02 -17.63
CA THR A 243 -50.05 -27.39 -17.78
C THR A 243 -49.20 -28.44 -17.07
N LYS A 244 -49.71 -28.87 -15.91
CA LYS A 244 -49.91 -30.28 -15.51
C LYS A 244 -48.73 -31.28 -15.61
N ARG A 245 -48.23 -31.64 -14.42
CA ARG A 245 -48.03 -33.06 -13.96
C ARG A 245 -49.32 -33.90 -14.15
N PRO A 246 -49.32 -35.26 -14.11
CA PRO A 246 -48.40 -36.11 -13.31
C PRO A 246 -47.93 -37.45 -13.94
N SER A 247 -47.09 -38.16 -13.17
CA SER A 247 -46.93 -39.62 -13.03
C SER A 247 -47.33 -40.60 -14.15
N THR A 248 -46.36 -41.43 -14.54
CA THR A 248 -46.24 -42.80 -13.98
C THR A 248 -44.82 -42.99 -13.48
#